data_AF-A0A8J4RJH8-F1
#
_entry.id   AF-A0A8J4RJH8-F1
#
_cell.length_a   1.000
_cell.length_b   1.000
_cell.length_c   1.000
_cell.angle_alpha   90.00
_cell.angle_beta   90.00
_cell.angle_gamma   90.00
#
_symmetry.space_group_name_H-M   'P 1'
#
loop_
_entity.id
_entity.type
_entity.pdbx_description
1 polymer ?
#
loop_
_entity_poly.entity_id
_entity_poly.type
_entity_poly.pdbx_seq_one_letter_code
_entity_poly.pdbx_strand_id
1 'polypeptide(L)'
;MELISSLPAVDIFRQKHEINLADLAVNKIEKCAFHELIDPHLGFESDDGVRTMTILVAKLAFQCLQQDTETRPSMDEVLEALKKIQSGKDAHEDQEMAYDDAGILNVQQPASPDLDEVRVLRNKRLPVSIEDVTDFWTSRPTTPNVSG
;
A
#
# COMPACT_ATOMS: atom_id res chain seq x y z
N MET A 1 -1.10 -9.53 -12.11
CA MET A 1 -0.49 -10.40 -11.07
C MET A 1 0.34 -11.53 -11.68
N GLU A 2 -0.18 -12.28 -12.65
CA GLU A 2 0.51 -13.44 -13.24
C GLU A 2 1.94 -13.14 -13.71
N LEU A 3 2.18 -11.94 -14.26
CA LEU A 3 3.50 -11.55 -14.78
C LEU A 3 4.61 -11.55 -13.73
N ILE A 4 4.33 -11.07 -12.50
CA ILE A 4 5.36 -10.92 -11.47
C ILE A 4 5.46 -12.14 -10.54
N SER A 5 4.43 -12.98 -10.53
CA SER A 5 4.38 -14.17 -9.68
C SER A 5 4.69 -15.46 -10.42
N SER A 6 4.55 -15.49 -11.75
CA SER A 6 4.60 -16.72 -12.56
C SER A 6 3.62 -17.81 -12.10
N LEU A 7 2.60 -17.43 -11.34
CA LEU A 7 1.57 -18.33 -10.81
C LEU A 7 0.32 -18.32 -11.70
N PRO A 8 -0.41 -19.45 -11.81
CA PRO A 8 -1.67 -19.47 -12.54
C PRO A 8 -2.72 -18.60 -11.86
N ALA A 9 -3.58 -17.95 -12.66
CA ALA A 9 -4.71 -17.14 -12.19
C ALA A 9 -5.64 -17.90 -11.23
N VAL A 10 -5.81 -19.21 -11.42
CA VAL A 10 -6.65 -20.07 -10.59
C VAL A 10 -5.89 -21.35 -10.25
N ASP A 11 -5.86 -21.69 -8.97
CA ASP A 11 -5.23 -22.91 -8.45
C ASP A 11 -6.07 -23.50 -7.32
N ILE A 12 -6.76 -24.61 -7.61
CA ILE A 12 -7.68 -25.27 -6.68
C ILE A 12 -6.98 -25.98 -5.52
N PHE A 13 -5.65 -26.11 -5.58
CA PHE A 13 -4.85 -26.75 -4.53
C PHE A 13 -4.36 -25.75 -3.48
N ARG A 14 -4.53 -24.44 -3.70
CA ARG A 14 -4.23 -23.39 -2.71
C ARG A 14 -5.21 -23.40 -1.54
N GLN A 15 -4.89 -22.62 -0.51
CA GLN A 15 -5.84 -22.37 0.56
C GLN A 15 -7.15 -21.82 0.01
N LYS A 16 -8.28 -22.18 0.64
CA LYS A 16 -9.63 -21.89 0.13
C LYS A 16 -9.87 -20.40 -0.22
N HIS A 17 -9.19 -19.48 0.47
CA HIS A 17 -9.31 -18.04 0.28
C HIS A 17 -8.22 -17.43 -0.64
N GLU A 18 -7.41 -18.26 -1.27
CA GLU A 18 -6.29 -17.87 -2.15
C GLU A 18 -6.32 -18.65 -3.48
N ILE A 19 -7.42 -19.35 -3.78
CA ILE A 19 -7.59 -20.10 -5.03
C ILE A 19 -7.41 -19.18 -6.24
N ASN A 20 -7.98 -17.97 -6.17
CA ASN A 20 -7.73 -16.94 -7.16
C ASN A 20 -6.42 -16.21 -6.85
N LEU A 21 -5.58 -16.03 -7.85
CA LEU A 21 -4.33 -15.29 -7.73
C LEU A 21 -4.54 -13.84 -7.28
N ALA A 22 -5.66 -13.21 -7.63
CA ALA A 22 -6.01 -11.87 -7.15
C ALA A 22 -6.21 -11.85 -5.62
N ASP A 23 -6.89 -12.85 -5.05
CA ASP A 23 -7.11 -12.94 -3.60
C ASP A 23 -5.79 -13.23 -2.86
N LEU A 24 -4.97 -14.13 -3.41
CA LEU A 24 -3.61 -14.38 -2.93
C LEU A 24 -2.78 -13.08 -2.93
N ALA A 25 -2.80 -12.37 -4.05
CA ALA A 25 -2.08 -11.12 -4.24
C ALA A 25 -2.46 -10.05 -3.21
N VAL A 26 -3.76 -9.80 -3.02
CA VAL A 26 -4.27 -8.85 -2.02
C VAL A 26 -3.77 -9.23 -0.63
N ASN A 27 -3.92 -10.49 -0.23
CA ASN A 27 -3.50 -10.99 1.08
C ASN A 27 -1.99 -10.81 1.32
N LYS A 28 -1.14 -11.19 0.36
CA LYS A 28 0.32 -11.08 0.51
C LYS A 28 0.80 -9.63 0.50
N ILE A 29 0.21 -8.76 -0.32
CA ILE A 29 0.60 -7.35 -0.38
C ILE A 29 0.21 -6.60 0.89
N GLU A 30 -1.00 -6.82 1.43
CA GLU A 30 -1.42 -6.21 2.71
C GLU A 30 -0.53 -6.61 3.88
N LYS A 31 -0.03 -7.85 3.87
CA LYS A 31 0.91 -8.37 4.88
C LYS A 31 2.37 -8.03 4.58
N CYS A 32 2.66 -7.31 3.50
CA CYS A 32 4.02 -7.03 3.02
C CYS A 32 4.86 -8.31 2.78
N ALA A 33 4.22 -9.44 2.52
CA ALA A 33 4.83 -10.74 2.28
C ALA A 33 5.20 -10.92 0.79
N PHE A 34 5.94 -9.96 0.23
CA PHE A 34 6.26 -9.93 -1.21
C PHE A 34 7.08 -11.13 -1.69
N HIS A 35 7.95 -11.68 -0.83
CA HIS A 35 8.75 -12.87 -1.12
C HIS A 35 7.90 -14.14 -1.35
N GLU A 36 6.67 -14.19 -0.82
CA GLU A 36 5.73 -15.30 -1.06
C GLU A 36 4.89 -15.10 -2.34
N LEU A 37 4.97 -13.92 -2.97
CA LEU A 37 4.16 -13.53 -4.11
C LEU A 37 4.97 -13.37 -5.40
N ILE A 38 6.18 -12.84 -5.31
CA ILE A 38 7.03 -12.52 -6.46
C ILE A 38 7.85 -13.74 -6.85
N ASP A 39 7.95 -14.00 -8.16
CA ASP A 39 8.76 -15.09 -8.70
C ASP A 39 10.24 -14.90 -8.32
N PRO A 40 10.86 -15.84 -7.60
CA PRO A 40 12.28 -15.75 -7.20
C PRO A 40 13.22 -15.66 -8.41
N HIS A 41 12.82 -16.17 -9.58
CA HIS A 41 13.62 -16.11 -10.80
C HIS A 41 13.71 -14.72 -11.44
N LEU A 42 12.90 -13.76 -10.99
CA LEU A 42 13.03 -12.37 -11.42
C LEU A 42 14.25 -11.67 -10.81
N GLY A 43 14.90 -12.27 -9.81
CA GLY A 43 16.02 -11.63 -9.10
C GLY A 43 15.60 -10.75 -7.93
N PHE A 44 14.37 -10.93 -7.43
CA PHE A 44 13.79 -10.17 -6.31
C PHE A 44 14.67 -10.14 -5.05
N GLU A 45 15.33 -11.25 -4.74
CA GLU A 45 16.23 -11.34 -3.59
C GLU A 45 17.66 -10.88 -3.90
N SER A 46 18.05 -10.84 -5.17
CA SER A 46 19.45 -10.65 -5.61
C SER A 46 19.77 -9.26 -6.16
N ASP A 47 18.78 -8.52 -6.67
CA ASP A 47 18.94 -7.20 -7.25
C ASP A 47 17.96 -6.21 -6.60
N ASP A 48 18.50 -5.21 -5.89
CA ASP A 48 17.69 -4.22 -5.16
C ASP A 48 16.87 -3.33 -6.11
N GLY A 49 17.35 -3.06 -7.32
CA GLY A 49 16.60 -2.31 -8.33
C GLY A 49 15.39 -3.09 -8.79
N VAL A 50 15.57 -4.39 -9.08
CA VAL A 50 14.47 -5.29 -9.43
C VAL A 50 13.51 -5.44 -8.26
N ARG A 51 14.01 -5.58 -7.03
CA ARG A 51 13.18 -5.66 -5.82
C ARG A 51 12.25 -4.45 -5.72
N THR A 52 12.81 -3.24 -5.80
CA THR A 52 12.04 -2.00 -5.72
C THR A 52 11.03 -1.89 -6.85
N MET A 53 11.45 -2.10 -8.11
CA MET A 53 10.55 -2.02 -9.26
C MET A 53 9.39 -3.02 -9.16
N THR A 54 9.67 -4.25 -8.73
CA THR A 54 8.65 -5.31 -8.65
C THR A 54 7.67 -5.06 -7.49
N ILE A 55 8.14 -4.49 -6.36
CA ILE A 55 7.26 -4.03 -5.28
C ILE A 55 6.33 -2.91 -5.78
N LEU A 56 6.86 -1.94 -6.54
CA LEU A 56 6.03 -0.86 -7.10
C LEU A 56 4.98 -1.40 -8.07
N VAL A 57 5.34 -2.36 -8.94
CA VAL A 57 4.38 -3.04 -9.81
C VAL A 57 3.34 -3.81 -9.01
N ALA A 58 3.73 -4.50 -7.93
CA ALA A 58 2.80 -5.20 -7.04
C ALA A 58 1.81 -4.23 -6.38
N LYS A 59 2.29 -3.09 -5.87
CA LYS A 59 1.45 -2.02 -5.30
C LYS A 59 0.47 -1.44 -6.32
N LEU A 60 0.93 -1.17 -7.55
CA LEU A 60 0.04 -0.72 -8.63
C LEU A 60 -1.02 -1.76 -8.97
N ALA A 61 -0.64 -3.03 -9.04
CA ALA A 61 -1.58 -4.11 -9.30
C ALA A 61 -2.59 -4.30 -8.16
N PHE A 62 -2.19 -4.07 -6.90
CA PHE A 62 -3.10 -4.05 -5.75
C PHE A 62 -4.19 -2.99 -5.91
N GLN A 63 -3.84 -1.79 -6.38
CA GLN A 63 -4.83 -0.73 -6.68
C GLN A 63 -5.80 -1.16 -7.79
N CYS A 64 -5.29 -1.83 -8.83
CA CYS A 64 -6.13 -2.35 -9.92
C CYS A 64 -7.12 -3.44 -9.46
N LEU A 65 -6.79 -4.18 -8.39
CA LEU A 65 -7.58 -5.28 -7.85
C LEU A 65 -8.61 -4.87 -6.80
N GLN A 66 -8.65 -3.59 -6.39
CA GLN A 66 -9.58 -3.12 -5.34
C GLN A 66 -11.03 -3.45 -5.68
N GLN A 67 -11.85 -3.82 -4.70
CA GLN A 67 -13.27 -4.07 -4.96
C GLN A 67 -14.02 -2.78 -5.28
N ASP A 68 -13.63 -1.67 -4.65
CA ASP A 68 -14.20 -0.35 -4.89
C ASP A 68 -13.70 0.21 -6.23
N THR A 69 -14.63 0.44 -7.16
CA THR A 69 -14.34 0.92 -8.51
C THR A 69 -13.76 2.33 -8.52
N GLU A 70 -14.14 3.17 -7.56
CA GLU A 70 -13.68 4.57 -7.50
C GLU A 70 -12.19 4.66 -7.11
N THR A 71 -11.66 3.62 -6.47
CA THR A 71 -10.25 3.54 -6.09
C THR A 71 -9.36 2.91 -7.16
N ARG A 72 -9.96 2.33 -8.21
CA ARG A 72 -9.19 1.70 -9.28
C ARG A 72 -8.65 2.77 -10.23
N PRO A 73 -7.36 2.72 -10.58
CA PRO A 73 -6.83 3.59 -11.62
C PRO A 73 -7.43 3.23 -12.97
N SER A 74 -7.60 4.24 -13.82
CA SER A 74 -7.86 4.07 -15.24
C SER A 74 -6.67 3.42 -15.95
N MET A 75 -6.89 2.84 -17.13
CA MET A 75 -5.80 2.20 -17.88
C MET A 75 -4.72 3.19 -18.34
N ASP A 76 -5.07 4.45 -18.56
CA ASP A 76 -4.10 5.51 -18.88
C ASP A 76 -3.23 5.84 -17.66
N GLU A 77 -3.81 5.92 -16.46
CA GLU A 77 -3.07 6.11 -15.21
C GLU A 77 -2.14 4.91 -14.92
N VAL A 78 -2.60 3.68 -15.17
CA VAL A 78 -1.77 2.48 -15.06
C VAL A 78 -0.58 2.55 -16.02
N LEU A 79 -0.79 2.97 -17.27
CA LEU A 79 0.28 3.11 -18.25
C LEU A 79 1.32 4.15 -17.80
N GLU A 80 0.86 5.31 -17.33
CA GLU A 80 1.76 6.36 -16.86
C GLU A 80 2.52 5.93 -15.59
N ALA A 81 1.87 5.24 -14.65
CA ALA A 81 2.53 4.68 -13.48
C ALA A 81 3.60 3.66 -13.87
N LEU A 82 3.32 2.76 -14.81
CA LEU A 82 4.29 1.78 -15.30
C LEU A 82 5.50 2.45 -15.98
N LYS A 83 5.28 3.51 -16.77
CA LYS A 83 6.38 4.29 -17.38
C LYS A 83 7.25 4.97 -16.32
N LYS A 84 6.64 5.50 -15.25
CA LYS A 84 7.39 6.10 -14.14
C LYS A 84 8.26 5.08 -13.41
N ILE A 85 7.68 3.92 -13.07
CA ILE A 85 8.40 2.79 -12.47
C ILE A 85 9.58 2.37 -13.35
N GLN A 86 9.36 2.20 -14.66
CA GLN A 86 10.41 1.84 -15.61
C GLN A 86 11.54 2.88 -15.66
N SER A 87 11.20 4.17 -15.56
CA SER A 87 12.17 5.25 -15.60
C SER A 87 12.99 5.44 -14.31
N GLY A 88 12.65 4.73 -13.23
CA GLY A 88 13.32 4.83 -11.93
C GLY A 88 13.12 6.17 -11.21
N LYS A 89 12.16 6.98 -11.62
CA LYS A 89 11.93 8.33 -11.07
C LYS A 89 11.22 8.35 -9.72
N ASP A 90 10.66 7.22 -9.26
CA ASP A 90 9.91 7.10 -8.01
C ASP A 90 10.76 6.57 -6.83
N ALA A 91 12.08 6.54 -6.96
CA ALA A 91 12.98 6.03 -5.90
C ALA A 91 13.11 6.95 -4.67
N HIS A 92 12.32 8.02 -4.59
CA HIS A 92 12.34 8.95 -3.48
C HIS A 92 10.93 9.47 -3.22
N GLU A 93 10.18 8.76 -2.37
CA GLU A 93 9.24 9.27 -1.37
C GLU A 93 8.45 8.08 -0.76
N ASP A 94 8.41 8.04 0.58
CA ASP A 94 7.79 7.04 1.46
C ASP A 94 8.58 5.74 1.75
N GLN A 95 9.86 5.88 2.10
CA GLN A 95 10.57 4.89 2.92
C GLN A 95 10.29 5.14 4.41
N GLU A 96 9.25 4.52 4.96
CA GLU A 96 9.25 4.03 6.34
C GLU A 96 8.48 2.69 6.38
N MET A 97 9.15 1.61 5.98
CA MET A 97 8.81 0.28 6.46
C MET A 97 10.11 -0.50 6.61
N ALA A 98 10.61 -0.53 7.84
CA ALA A 98 11.74 -1.36 8.23
C ALA A 98 11.37 -2.83 8.01
N TYR A 99 12.08 -3.50 7.12
CA TYR A 99 12.10 -4.96 6.99
C TYR A 99 12.98 -5.49 8.13
N ASP A 100 12.35 -6.06 9.15
CA ASP A 100 13.04 -6.70 10.26
C ASP A 100 13.42 -8.12 9.81
N ASP A 101 14.64 -8.29 9.30
CA ASP A 101 15.23 -9.59 9.02
C ASP A 101 15.88 -10.14 10.30
N ALA A 102 15.35 -11.25 10.78
CA ALA A 102 15.77 -11.89 12.02
C ALA A 102 17.13 -12.61 11.84
N GLY A 103 18.21 -11.92 12.19
CA GLY A 103 19.54 -12.49 12.41
C GLY A 103 19.90 -12.59 13.90
N ILE A 104 19.75 -13.78 14.49
CA ILE A 104 20.16 -14.14 15.87
C ILE A 104 21.68 -13.99 16.07
N LEU A 105 22.14 -13.21 17.08
CA LEU A 105 23.31 -13.54 17.92
C LEU A 105 23.19 -12.91 19.34
N ASN A 106 22.76 -13.76 20.29
CA ASN A 106 23.16 -13.89 21.70
C ASN A 106 23.38 -12.68 22.67
N VAL A 107 22.59 -12.74 23.76
CA VAL A 107 22.98 -12.74 25.19
C VAL A 107 23.70 -11.50 25.77
N GLN A 108 22.96 -10.72 26.58
CA GLN A 108 23.06 -10.67 28.06
C GLN A 108 22.33 -9.40 28.59
N GLN A 109 21.21 -9.57 29.29
CA GLN A 109 20.68 -8.58 30.26
C GLN A 109 21.48 -8.75 31.57
N PRO A 110 21.80 -7.69 32.35
CA PRO A 110 20.82 -7.00 33.24
C PRO A 110 21.11 -5.47 33.33
N ALA A 111 20.38 -4.57 34.00
CA ALA A 111 19.45 -4.61 35.12
C ALA A 111 18.51 -3.37 35.06
N SER A 112 17.29 -3.50 35.59
CA SER A 112 16.44 -2.40 36.10
C SER A 112 17.02 -1.89 37.46
N PRO A 113 16.56 -0.78 38.12
CA PRO A 113 15.22 -0.15 38.09
C PRO A 113 15.26 1.41 37.99
N ASP A 114 14.16 2.14 37.77
CA ASP A 114 13.27 2.62 38.84
C ASP A 114 11.93 3.14 38.28
N LEU A 115 10.85 2.87 39.03
CA LEU A 115 9.52 3.49 38.89
C LEU A 115 9.62 4.95 39.41
N ASP A 116 8.89 5.96 38.95
CA ASP A 116 7.44 6.13 38.87
C ASP A 116 7.19 7.45 38.12
N GLU A 117 6.15 7.54 37.28
CA GLU A 117 5.18 8.67 37.28
C GLU A 117 4.18 8.59 36.10
N VAL A 118 2.93 8.32 36.50
CA VAL A 118 1.65 8.86 36.01
C VAL A 118 1.46 9.24 34.52
N ARG A 119 0.49 8.51 33.94
CA ARG A 119 -0.22 8.68 32.67
C ARG A 119 -0.66 10.13 32.38
N VAL A 120 -0.33 10.66 31.19
CA VAL A 120 -1.14 11.68 30.50
C VAL A 120 -1.15 11.43 28.99
N LEU A 121 -2.34 11.10 28.46
CA LEU A 121 -2.66 11.09 27.03
C LEU A 121 -2.36 12.47 26.42
N ARG A 122 -1.61 12.52 25.31
CA ARG A 122 -1.58 13.72 24.47
C ARG A 122 -1.65 13.38 22.99
N ASN A 123 -2.85 13.53 22.45
CA ASN A 123 -3.17 13.67 21.04
C ASN A 123 -2.15 14.57 20.34
N LYS A 124 -1.57 14.08 19.24
CA LYS A 124 -0.97 14.90 18.20
C LYS A 124 -1.87 14.73 16.98
N ARG A 125 -2.70 15.74 16.74
CA ARG A 125 -3.41 15.95 15.47
C ARG A 125 -2.34 16.01 14.37
N LEU A 126 -2.50 15.19 13.33
CA LEU A 126 -1.89 15.44 12.03
C LEU A 126 -2.48 16.76 11.49
N PRO A 127 -1.67 17.74 11.05
CA PRO A 127 -2.17 18.79 10.20
C PRO A 127 -2.32 18.23 8.77
N VAL A 128 -3.56 17.96 8.38
CA VAL A 128 -3.97 18.02 6.97
C VAL A 128 -3.76 19.45 6.51
N SER A 129 -2.94 19.65 5.49
CA SER A 129 -2.94 20.87 4.69
C SER A 129 -3.31 20.48 3.26
N ILE A 130 -4.63 20.42 3.02
CA ILE A 130 -5.21 20.49 1.69
C ILE A 130 -5.13 21.96 1.28
N GLU A 131 -4.39 22.23 0.21
CA GLU A 131 -4.52 23.47 -0.54
C GLU A 131 -5.65 23.27 -1.54
N ASP A 132 -6.77 23.97 -1.33
CA ASP A 132 -7.86 24.04 -2.29
C ASP A 132 -8.01 25.50 -2.75
N VAL A 133 -7.91 25.65 -4.06
CA VAL A 133 -7.98 26.90 -4.80
C VAL A 133 -9.44 27.13 -5.20
N THR A 134 -10.03 28.20 -4.64
CA THR A 134 -11.14 29.02 -5.14
C THR A 134 -12.30 28.33 -5.90
N ASP A 135 -13.53 28.48 -5.39
CA ASP A 135 -14.40 29.54 -5.90
C ASP A 135 -15.73 29.72 -5.14
N PHE A 136 -16.11 30.99 -5.06
CA PHE A 136 -17.29 31.55 -4.40
C PHE A 136 -18.59 31.15 -5.10
N TRP A 137 -19.48 30.44 -4.42
CA TRP A 137 -20.92 30.45 -4.73
C TRP A 137 -21.74 30.63 -3.45
N THR A 138 -22.08 31.88 -3.15
CA THR A 138 -23.08 32.25 -2.16
C THR A 138 -24.48 32.14 -2.77
N SER A 139 -25.37 31.33 -2.18
CA SER A 139 -26.55 31.82 -1.45
C SER A 139 -27.67 30.77 -1.32
N ARG A 140 -28.33 30.82 -0.16
CA ARG A 140 -29.39 29.93 0.33
C ARG A 140 -30.80 30.32 -0.18
N PRO A 141 -31.80 29.42 0.00
CA PRO A 141 -33.11 29.49 -0.63
C PRO A 141 -34.07 30.44 0.11
N THR A 142 -35.08 30.93 -0.60
CA THR A 142 -36.24 31.60 0.01
C THR A 142 -37.49 31.19 -0.75
N THR A 143 -38.34 30.39 -0.10
CA THR A 143 -39.77 30.26 -0.45
C THR A 143 -40.52 31.52 0.00
N PRO A 144 -41.59 31.92 -0.69
CA PRO A 144 -42.88 31.81 -0.01
C PRO A 144 -44.02 31.30 -0.90
N ASN A 145 -45.03 30.81 -0.18
CA ASN A 145 -46.34 30.34 -0.59
C ASN A 145 -47.17 31.44 -1.31
N VAL A 146 -48.03 31.08 -2.26
CA VAL A 146 -49.32 31.79 -2.45
C VAL A 146 -50.37 30.87 -3.06
N SER A 147 -51.54 30.87 -2.43
CA SER A 147 -52.78 30.22 -2.86
C SER A 147 -53.43 30.95 -4.04
N GLY A 148 -54.11 30.20 -4.89
CA GLY A 148 -55.03 30.68 -5.93
C GLY A 148 -55.81 29.51 -6.52
#